data_AF-A0A701FP08-F1
#
_entry.id   AF-A0A701FP08-F1
#
_cell.length_a   1.000
_cell.length_b   1.000
_cell.length_c   1.000
_cell.angle_alpha   90.00
_cell.angle_beta   90.00
_cell.angle_gamma   90.00
#
_symmetry.space_group_name_H-M   'P 1'
#
loop_
_entity.id
_entity.type
_entity.pdbx_description
1 polymer ?
#
loop_
_entity_poly.entity_id
_entity_poly.type
_entity_poly.pdbx_seq_one_letter_code
_entity_poly.pdbx_strand_id
1 'polypeptide(L)'
;DVNALGTGDVTDNATLMLNTGGDFTNNIGGTGRVEKSGDDALTLSGSNTYTGGTLISGGTLVANDVNALGTGDITDNATLALNAVGDFDNAISGSGKVEKSGDD
;
A
#
# COMPACT_ATOMS: atom_id res chain seq x y z
N ASP A 1 -14.74 -6.62 -1.56
CA ASP A 1 -14.03 -7.50 -2.49
C ASP A 1 -13.04 -6.62 -3.24
N VAL A 2 -11.75 -6.95 -3.17
CA VAL A 2 -10.67 -6.21 -3.86
C VAL A 2 -10.85 -6.19 -5.38
N ASN A 3 -11.68 -7.08 -5.91
CA ASN A 3 -12.06 -7.12 -7.32
C ASN A 3 -13.13 -6.06 -7.73
N ALA A 4 -13.60 -5.22 -6.80
CA ALA A 4 -14.65 -4.24 -7.09
C ALA A 4 -14.25 -3.19 -8.14
N LEU A 5 -12.94 -2.98 -8.36
CA LEU A 5 -12.42 -2.07 -9.39
C LEU A 5 -12.15 -2.76 -10.74
N GLY A 6 -12.37 -4.07 -10.84
CA GLY A 6 -12.03 -4.85 -12.02
C GLY A 6 -10.53 -4.87 -12.31
N THR A 7 -10.17 -5.24 -13.54
CA THR A 7 -8.78 -5.27 -14.00
C THR A 7 -8.44 -3.99 -14.76
N GLY A 8 -7.35 -3.32 -14.41
CA GLY A 8 -6.84 -2.14 -15.13
C GLY A 8 -6.22 -1.09 -14.23
N ASP A 9 -5.51 -0.13 -14.81
CA ASP A 9 -4.87 0.94 -14.05
C ASP A 9 -5.91 1.85 -13.37
N VAL A 10 -5.64 2.22 -12.12
CA VAL A 10 -6.43 3.17 -11.33
C VAL A 10 -5.71 4.51 -11.35
N THR A 11 -6.37 5.56 -11.84
CA THR A 11 -5.93 6.95 -11.65
C THR A 11 -6.65 7.54 -10.44
N ASP A 12 -5.95 7.68 -9.31
CA ASP A 12 -6.47 8.32 -8.11
C ASP A 12 -5.88 9.73 -7.94
N ASN A 13 -6.75 10.72 -7.87
CA ASN A 13 -6.39 12.11 -7.55
C ASN A 13 -7.02 12.59 -6.23
N ALA A 14 -7.59 11.68 -5.45
CA ALA A 14 -8.26 11.96 -4.18
C ALA A 14 -7.80 10.96 -3.10
N THR A 15 -8.71 10.15 -2.57
CA THR A 15 -8.39 9.08 -1.62
C THR A 15 -8.97 7.79 -2.13
N LEU A 16 -8.09 6.83 -2.43
CA LEU A 16 -8.45 5.45 -2.68
C LEU A 16 -8.43 4.66 -1.37
N MET A 17 -9.61 4.40 -0.82
CA MET A 17 -9.75 3.61 0.39
C MET A 17 -9.84 2.11 0.07
N LEU A 18 -8.92 1.33 0.65
CA LEU A 18 -8.82 -0.11 0.58
C LEU A 18 -9.25 -0.68 1.95
N ASN A 19 -10.53 -1.02 2.08
CA ASN A 19 -11.13 -1.47 3.34
C ASN A 19 -11.41 -2.99 3.40
N THR A 20 -10.83 -3.76 2.46
CA THR A 20 -10.97 -5.21 2.40
C THR A 20 -9.60 -5.88 2.37
N GLY A 21 -9.55 -7.18 2.68
CA GLY A 21 -8.34 -8.00 2.50
C GLY A 21 -8.23 -8.66 1.13
N GLY A 22 -7.12 -9.36 0.90
CA GLY A 22 -6.81 -10.08 -0.35
C GLY A 22 -5.70 -9.42 -1.16
N ASP A 23 -5.61 -9.77 -2.45
CA ASP A 23 -4.57 -9.24 -3.34
C ASP A 23 -5.13 -8.12 -4.22
N PHE A 24 -4.50 -6.95 -4.16
CA PHE A 24 -4.75 -5.81 -5.03
C PHE A 24 -3.60 -5.63 -6.02
N THR A 25 -3.85 -6.04 -7.26
CA THR A 25 -2.82 -6.17 -8.30
C THR A 25 -2.84 -5.04 -9.33
N ASN A 26 -3.84 -4.16 -9.30
CA ASN A 26 -3.93 -3.04 -10.23
C ASN A 26 -2.83 -2.01 -9.92
N ASN A 27 -2.31 -1.38 -10.97
CA ASN A 27 -1.43 -0.22 -10.81
C ASN A 27 -2.26 0.99 -10.40
N ILE A 28 -1.73 1.78 -9.48
CA ILE A 28 -2.34 3.01 -9.00
C ILE A 28 -1.39 4.17 -9.33
N GLY A 29 -1.89 5.16 -10.06
CA GLY A 29 -1.18 6.40 -10.37
C GLY A 29 -1.99 7.63 -9.99
N GLY A 30 -1.40 8.81 -10.15
CA GLY A 30 -2.04 10.10 -9.88
C GLY A 30 -1.52 10.78 -8.60
N THR A 31 -2.18 11.86 -8.20
CA THR A 31 -1.75 12.69 -7.05
C THR A 31 -2.47 12.34 -5.76
N GLY A 32 -3.37 11.37 -5.79
CA GLY A 32 -4.15 10.92 -4.65
C GLY A 32 -3.37 10.06 -3.67
N ARG A 33 -4.06 9.66 -2.61
CA ARG A 33 -3.53 8.88 -1.48
C ARG A 33 -4.24 7.54 -1.38
N VAL A 34 -3.48 6.50 -1.08
CA VAL A 34 -4.03 5.19 -0.71
C VAL A 34 -4.27 5.14 0.81
N GLU A 35 -5.45 4.68 1.22
CA GLU A 35 -5.79 4.47 2.64
C GLU A 35 -6.19 3.02 2.90
N LYS A 36 -5.39 2.30 3.69
CA LYS A 36 -5.68 0.95 4.16
C LYS A 36 -6.35 0.99 5.53
N SER A 37 -7.66 0.73 5.56
CA SER A 37 -8.50 0.86 6.76
C SER A 37 -9.22 -0.41 7.21
N GLY A 38 -9.25 -1.46 6.37
CA GLY A 38 -9.89 -2.73 6.73
C GLY A 38 -9.04 -3.54 7.74
N ASP A 39 -9.67 -4.39 8.53
CA ASP A 39 -8.97 -5.18 9.56
C ASP A 39 -8.14 -6.34 8.97
N ASP A 40 -8.53 -6.86 7.80
CA ASP A 40 -7.85 -7.97 7.14
C ASP A 40 -6.53 -7.53 6.49
N ALA A 41 -5.66 -8.50 6.21
CA ALA A 41 -4.45 -8.27 5.44
C ALA A 41 -4.77 -8.00 3.95
N LEU A 42 -4.15 -6.96 3.39
CA LEU A 42 -4.20 -6.65 1.96
C LEU A 42 -2.79 -6.67 1.39
N THR A 43 -2.57 -7.46 0.35
CA THR A 43 -1.36 -7.40 -0.46
C THR A 43 -1.52 -6.35 -1.55
N LEU A 44 -0.61 -5.40 -1.61
CA LEU A 44 -0.48 -4.44 -2.69
C LEU A 44 0.75 -4.83 -3.53
N SER A 45 0.54 -5.14 -4.81
CA SER A 45 1.59 -5.64 -5.69
C SER A 45 1.66 -4.97 -7.07
N GLY A 46 0.78 -4.00 -7.33
CA GLY A 46 0.83 -3.18 -8.55
C GLY A 46 2.11 -2.34 -8.61
N SER A 47 2.55 -1.97 -9.82
CA SER A 47 3.63 -0.99 -9.99
C SER A 47 3.04 0.40 -9.82
N ASN A 48 3.09 0.90 -8.59
CA ASN A 48 2.34 2.07 -8.18
C ASN A 48 3.18 3.35 -8.33
N THR A 49 2.55 4.39 -8.85
CA THR A 49 3.18 5.70 -9.14
C THR A 49 2.47 6.87 -8.45
N TYR A 50 1.50 6.58 -7.58
CA TYR A 50 0.81 7.63 -6.83
C TYR A 50 1.76 8.38 -5.91
N THR A 51 1.54 9.69 -5.79
CA THR A 51 2.44 10.60 -5.05
C THR A 51 1.86 11.14 -3.75
N GLY A 52 0.56 10.99 -3.51
CA GLY A 52 -0.12 11.53 -2.32
C GLY A 52 0.14 10.74 -1.03
N GLY A 53 0.90 9.64 -1.11
CA GLY A 53 1.32 8.81 0.02
C GLY A 53 0.35 7.70 0.38
N THR A 54 0.68 6.98 1.46
CA THR A 54 -0.09 5.85 1.98
C THR A 54 -0.42 6.05 3.45
N LEU A 55 -1.69 5.91 3.83
CA LEU A 55 -2.13 5.86 5.22
C LEU A 55 -2.56 4.44 5.56
N ILE A 56 -2.00 3.86 6.62
CA ILE A 56 -2.40 2.55 7.14
C ILE A 56 -3.03 2.79 8.51
N SER A 57 -4.35 2.71 8.59
CA SER A 57 -5.12 2.94 9.82
C SER A 57 -5.69 1.66 10.42
N GLY A 58 -5.68 0.54 9.68
CA GLY A 58 -6.21 -0.74 10.13
C GLY A 58 -5.62 -1.95 9.40
N GLY A 59 -5.60 -3.08 10.11
CA GLY A 59 -5.12 -4.37 9.60
C GLY A 59 -3.65 -4.35 9.17
N THR A 60 -3.33 -5.17 8.16
CA THR A 60 -1.99 -5.27 7.58
C THR A 60 -2.00 -4.83 6.12
N LEU A 61 -1.05 -3.96 5.74
CA LEU A 61 -0.70 -3.73 4.34
C LEU A 61 0.60 -4.49 4.03
N VAL A 62 0.56 -5.39 3.05
CA VAL A 62 1.71 -6.16 2.60
C VAL A 62 2.20 -5.60 1.27
N ALA A 63 3.47 -5.23 1.19
CA ALA A 63 4.14 -4.79 -0.04
C ALA A 63 5.12 -5.88 -0.51
N ASN A 64 4.77 -6.57 -1.60
CA ASN A 64 5.59 -7.65 -2.17
C ASN A 64 6.55 -7.17 -3.29
N ASP A 65 6.49 -5.89 -3.65
CA ASP A 65 7.39 -5.24 -4.61
C ASP A 65 7.84 -3.89 -4.05
N VAL A 66 9.07 -3.46 -4.34
CA VAL A 66 9.58 -2.16 -3.87
C VAL A 66 8.80 -0.98 -4.45
N ASN A 67 8.16 -1.16 -5.60
CA ASN A 67 7.32 -0.15 -6.26
C ASN A 67 5.84 -0.23 -5.84
N ALA A 68 5.48 -1.09 -4.87
CA ALA A 68 4.09 -1.28 -4.47
C ALA A 68 3.51 -0.10 -3.68
N LEU A 69 4.32 0.79 -3.10
CA LEU A 69 3.84 1.80 -2.16
C LEU A 69 3.81 3.22 -2.72
N GLY A 70 3.99 3.37 -4.05
CA GLY A 70 4.11 4.67 -4.69
C GLY A 70 5.36 5.42 -4.22
N THR A 71 5.40 6.74 -4.44
CA THR A 71 6.57 7.57 -4.10
C THR A 71 6.33 8.53 -2.94
N GLY A 72 5.10 8.62 -2.44
CA GLY A 72 4.76 9.48 -1.30
C GLY A 72 5.09 8.85 0.05
N ASP A 73 5.04 9.66 1.11
CA ASP A 73 5.29 9.21 2.49
C ASP A 73 4.25 8.18 2.96
N ILE A 74 4.67 7.35 3.92
CA ILE A 74 3.81 6.37 4.58
C ILE A 74 3.57 6.81 6.03
N THR A 75 2.29 6.91 6.39
CA THR A 75 1.86 6.99 7.78
C THR A 75 1.29 5.63 8.19
N ASP A 76 2.06 4.85 8.94
CA ASP A 76 1.65 3.55 9.47
C ASP A 76 1.18 3.68 10.93
N ASN A 77 -0.11 3.45 11.17
CA ASN A 77 -0.71 3.36 12.50
C ASN A 77 -1.23 1.95 12.81
N ALA A 78 -0.92 0.95 11.97
CA ALA A 78 -1.31 -0.44 12.18
C ALA A 78 -0.12 -1.37 11.89
N THR A 79 -0.12 -2.11 10.79
CA THR A 79 1.01 -2.95 10.39
C THR A 79 1.33 -2.80 8.91
N LEU A 80 2.59 -2.46 8.64
CA LEU A 80 3.19 -2.50 7.31
C LEU A 80 4.16 -3.68 7.22
N ALA A 81 3.89 -4.62 6.32
CA ALA A 81 4.79 -5.74 6.02
C ALA A 81 5.52 -5.50 4.70
N LEU A 82 6.84 -5.35 4.75
CA LEU A 82 7.73 -5.18 3.62
C LEU A 82 8.33 -6.54 3.22
N ASN A 83 7.81 -7.11 2.15
CA ASN A 83 8.09 -8.46 1.68
C ASN A 83 8.76 -8.45 0.30
N ALA A 84 9.69 -7.52 0.10
CA ALA A 84 10.48 -7.39 -1.11
C ALA A 84 11.96 -7.23 -0.76
N VAL A 85 12.82 -7.70 -1.66
CA VAL A 85 14.27 -7.43 -1.60
C VAL A 85 14.53 -6.11 -2.30
N GLY A 86 15.22 -5.21 -1.63
CA GLY A 86 15.59 -3.89 -2.14
C GLY A 86 15.28 -2.76 -1.16
N ASP A 87 15.47 -1.54 -1.66
CA ASP A 87 15.27 -0.31 -0.90
C ASP A 87 13.86 0.24 -1.15
N PHE A 88 13.21 0.65 -0.07
CA PHE A 88 11.98 1.44 -0.11
C PHE A 88 12.36 2.90 0.13
N ASP A 89 12.07 3.77 -0.84
CA ASP A 89 12.40 5.20 -0.76
C ASP A 89 11.41 6.00 0.10
N ASN A 90 10.27 5.41 0.47
CA ASN A 90 9.22 6.08 1.22
C ASN A 90 9.69 6.42 2.66
N ALA A 91 9.46 7.65 3.11
CA ALA A 91 9.60 7.96 4.53
C ALA A 91 8.44 7.31 5.31
N ILE A 92 8.75 6.54 6.35
CA ILE A 92 7.75 5.87 7.20
C ILE A 92 7.66 6.58 8.54
N SER A 93 6.43 6.94 8.93
CA SER A 93 6.08 7.58 10.20
C SER A 93 4.84 6.92 10.83
N GLY A 94 4.47 7.32 12.05
CA GLY A 94 3.27 6.85 12.74
C GLY A 94 3.56 5.97 13.97
N SER A 95 2.50 5.39 14.55
CA SER A 95 2.59 4.56 15.77
C SER A 95 2.55 3.05 15.50
N GLY A 96 2.47 2.64 14.24
CA GLY A 96 2.31 1.25 13.81
C GLY A 96 3.59 0.43 13.90
N LYS A 97 3.51 -0.79 13.39
CA LYS A 97 4.60 -1.76 13.36
C LYS A 97 5.02 -2.03 11.93
N VAL A 98 6.32 -1.82 11.65
CA VAL A 98 6.94 -2.28 10.42
C VAL A 98 7.50 -3.69 10.63
N GLU A 99 7.07 -4.62 9.79
CA GLU A 99 7.61 -5.97 9.66
C GLU A 99 8.39 -6.04 8.34
N LYS A 100 9.58 -6.63 8.36
CA LYS A 100 10.37 -6.85 7.14
C LYS A 100 10.62 -8.35 7.01
N SER A 101 10.20 -8.94 5.90
CA SER A 101 10.55 -10.32 5.54
C SER A 101 11.07 -10.35 4.09
N GLY A 102 12.37 -10.16 3.96
CA GLY A 102 13.14 -10.39 2.74
C GLY A 102 14.50 -10.80 3.25
N ASP A 103 14.91 -12.03 2.97
CA ASP A 103 16.08 -12.69 3.56
C ASP A 103 17.32 -11.77 3.54
N ASP A 104 18.08 -11.83 4.65
CA ASP A 104 19.31 -11.06 4.95
C ASP A 104 20.32 -10.96 3.79
#